data_AF-A0A6I5C2Y6-F1
#
_entry.id   AF-A0A6I5C2Y6-F1
#
_cell.length_a   1.000
_cell.length_b   1.000
_cell.length_c   1.000
_cell.angle_alpha   90.00
_cell.angle_beta   90.00
_cell.angle_gamma   90.00
#
_symmetry.space_group_name_H-M   'P 1'
#
loop_
_entity.id
_entity.type
_entity.pdbx_description
1 polymer ?
#
loop_
_entity_poly.entity_id
_entity_poly.type
_entity_poly.pdbx_seq_one_letter_code
_entity_poly.pdbx_strand_id
1 'polypeptide(L)' 'LARRPACARVVAEPDLRNAPSVAAFLRAGFRQAAEVELPGKRAALMVRDRFPQRPR' A
#
# COMPACT_ATOMS: atom_id res chain seq x y z
N LEU A 1 11.57 5.42 7.41
CA LEU A 1 10.92 6.25 6.37
C LEU A 1 11.36 7.70 6.59
N ALA A 2 12.30 8.21 5.78
CA ALA A 2 12.74 9.61 5.93
C ALA A 2 11.53 10.55 5.89
N ARG A 3 11.49 11.56 6.76
CA ARG A 3 10.37 12.50 6.81
C ARG A 3 10.39 13.34 5.53
N ARG A 4 9.56 12.95 4.56
CA ARG A 4 9.36 13.65 3.29
C ARG A 4 8.02 14.38 3.32
N PRO A 5 7.97 15.70 3.61
CA PRO A 5 6.70 16.41 3.80
C PRO A 5 5.78 16.33 2.57
N ALA A 6 6.36 16.36 1.36
CA ALA A 6 5.63 16.27 0.10
C ALA A 6 5.11 14.87 -0.26
N CYS A 7 5.51 13.80 0.45
CA CYS A 7 4.97 12.47 0.19
C CYS A 7 3.52 12.40 0.67
N ALA A 8 2.56 12.51 -0.25
CA ALA A 8 1.13 12.45 0.05
C ALA A 8 0.63 11.03 0.33
N ARG A 9 1.30 10.01 -0.22
CA ARG A 9 0.90 8.59 -0.14
C ARG A 9 2.11 7.70 0.10
N VAL A 10 1.88 6.60 0.81
CA VAL A 10 2.82 5.50 0.96
C VAL A 10 2.21 4.29 0.27
N VAL A 11 3.01 3.59 -0.52
CA VAL A 11 2.60 2.36 -1.22
C VAL A 11 3.37 1.17 -0.66
N ALA A 12 2.74 0.01 -0.69
CA ALA A 12 3.37 -1.28 -0.47
C ALA A 12 2.90 -2.27 -1.54
N GLU A 13 3.75 -3.23 -1.88
CA GLU A 13 3.50 -4.21 -2.94
C GLU A 13 3.87 -5.64 -2.49
N PRO A 14 3.25 -6.18 -1.42
CA PRO A 14 3.42 -7.58 -1.08
C PRO A 14 2.93 -8.48 -2.23
N ASP A 15 3.59 -9.62 -2.42
CA ASP A 15 3.02 -10.73 -3.20
C ASP A 15 1.68 -11.12 -2.57
N LEU A 16 0.65 -11.38 -3.38
CA LEU A 16 -0.68 -11.78 -2.90
C LEU A 16 -0.64 -13.03 -2.01
N ARG A 17 0.33 -13.92 -2.24
CA ARG A 17 0.53 -15.14 -1.46
C ARG A 17 1.11 -14.87 -0.08
N ASN A 18 1.68 -13.69 0.16
CA ASN A 18 2.24 -13.29 1.44
C ASN A 18 1.15 -12.71 2.36
N ALA A 19 0.20 -13.57 2.76
CA ALA A 19 -0.90 -13.21 3.64
C ALA A 19 -0.47 -12.50 4.95
N PRO A 20 0.65 -12.87 5.61
CA PRO A 20 1.12 -12.14 6.79
C PRO A 20 1.44 -10.67 6.51
N SER A 21 2.11 -10.37 5.39
CA SER A 21 2.44 -8.98 5.02
C SER A 21 1.20 -8.19 4.65
N VAL A 22 0.27 -8.79 3.90
CA VAL A 22 -1.02 -8.15 3.56
C VAL A 22 -1.79 -7.79 4.82
N ALA A 23 -1.91 -8.73 5.76
CA ALA A 23 -2.59 -8.48 7.04
C ALA A 23 -1.90 -7.37 7.87
N ALA A 24 -0.57 -7.33 7.89
CA ALA A 24 0.19 -6.29 8.57
C ALA A 24 -0.08 -4.89 7.98
N PHE A 25 -0.12 -4.76 6.65
CA PHE A 25 -0.43 -3.49 5.99
C PHE A 25 -1.88 -3.04 6.23
N LEU A 26 -2.85 -3.96 6.20
CA LEU A 26 -4.24 -3.66 6.55
C LEU A 26 -4.33 -3.11 7.99
N ARG A 27 -3.70 -3.78 8.95
CA ARG A 27 -3.63 -3.32 10.36
C ARG A 27 -2.93 -1.97 10.51
N ALA A 28 -1.97 -1.66 9.64
CA ALA A 28 -1.27 -0.37 9.59
C ALA A 28 -2.06 0.75 8.87
N GLY A 29 -3.31 0.50 8.47
CA GLY A 29 -4.20 1.48 7.83
C GLY A 29 -3.96 1.65 6.33
N PHE A 30 -3.29 0.71 5.67
CA PHE A 30 -3.29 0.65 4.21
C PHE A 30 -4.57 0.01 3.72
N ARG A 31 -5.04 0.42 2.54
CA ARG A 31 -6.11 -0.27 1.79
C ARG A 31 -5.51 -0.98 0.59
N GLN A 32 -6.08 -2.11 0.19
CA GLN A 32 -5.78 -2.70 -1.11
C GLN A 32 -6.47 -1.87 -2.20
N ALA A 33 -5.69 -1.32 -3.12
CA ALA A 33 -6.17 -0.45 -4.19
C ALA A 33 -6.33 -1.21 -5.52
N ALA A 34 -5.47 -2.19 -5.76
CA ALA A 34 -5.51 -3.04 -6.95
C ALA A 34 -4.70 -4.33 -6.71
N GLU A 35 -4.85 -5.26 -7.63
CA GLU A 35 -3.91 -6.36 -7.83
C GLU A 35 -3.16 -6.10 -9.12
N VAL A 36 -1.83 -6.26 -9.10
CA VAL A 36 -0.96 -5.85 -10.21
C VAL A 36 0.00 -6.99 -10.54
N GLU A 37 0.06 -7.35 -11.82
CA GLU A 37 1.08 -8.26 -12.33
C GLU A 37 2.43 -7.54 -12.41
N LEU A 38 3.43 -8.08 -11.73
CA LEU A 38 4.81 -7.59 -11.73
C LEU A 38 5.74 -8.73 -12.14
N PRO A 39 6.96 -8.44 -12.63
CA PRO A 39 7.94 -9.48 -12.89
C PRO A 39 8.15 -10.38 -11.67
N GLY A 40 7.79 -11.65 -11.79
CA GLY A 40 7.97 -12.68 -10.76
C GLY A 40 6.91 -12.75 -9.65
N LYS A 41 5.90 -11.87 -9.61
CA LYS A 41 4.80 -11.95 -8.64
C LYS A 41 3.53 -11.23 -9.10
N ARG A 42 2.38 -11.71 -8.63
CA ARG A 42 1.15 -10.90 -8.60
C ARG A 42 1.07 -10.21 -7.24
N ALA A 43 1.12 -8.89 -7.23
CA ALA A 43 1.20 -8.09 -6.01
C ALA A 43 -0.15 -7.47 -5.63
N ALA A 44 -0.42 -7.39 -4.33
CA ALA A 44 -1.47 -6.51 -3.82
C ALA A 44 -0.89 -5.09 -3.75
N LEU A 45 -1.38 -4.17 -4.59
CA LEU A 45 -1.01 -2.76 -4.48
C LEU A 45 -1.77 -2.16 -3.29
N MET A 46 -1.04 -1.82 -2.23
CA MET A 46 -1.62 -1.30 -1.00
C MET A 46 -1.23 0.17 -0.81
N VAL A 47 -2.19 1.02 -0.45
CA VAL A 47 -2.00 2.48 -0.37
C VAL A 47 -2.47 3.00 0.97
N ARG A 48 -1.66 3.88 1.59
CA ARG A 48 -2.05 4.69 2.74
C ARG A 48 -1.78 6.17 2.45
N ASP A 49 -2.82 6.98 2.58
CA ASP A 49 -2.70 8.43 2.48
C ASP A 49 -2.07 9.00 3.76
N ARG A 50 -1.17 9.99 3.63
CA ARG A 50 -0.52 10.65 4.78
C ARG A 50 -1.30 11.84 5.30
N PHE A 51 -2.25 12.31 4.51
CA PHE A 51 -3.17 13.38 4.85
C PHE A 51 -4.58 12.94 4.45
N PRO A 52 -5.63 13.37 5.15
CA PRO A 52 -7.00 13.11 4.74
C PRO A 52 -7.18 13.61 3.30
N GLN A 53 -7.64 12.74 2.40
CA GLN A 53 -7.97 13.20 1.06
C GLN A 53 -9.20 14.11 1.17
N ARG A 54 -9.10 15.35 0.68
CA ARG A 54 -10.30 16.14 0.44
C ARG A 54 -11.13 15.42 -0.62
N PRO A 55 -12.44 15.24 -0.42
CA PRO A 55 -13.28 14.65 -1.45
C PRO A 55 -13.18 15.48 -2.73
N ARG A 56 -13.09 14.78 -3.86
CA ARG A 56 -13.17 15.37 -5.20
C ARG A 56 -14.61 15.70 -5.55
#